data_AF-A0AAN7Z738-F1
#
_entry.id   AF-A0AAN7Z738-F1
#
_cell.length_a   1.000
_cell.length_b   1.000
_cell.length_c   1.000
_cell.angle_alpha   90.00
_cell.angle_beta   90.00
_cell.angle_gamma   90.00
#
_symmetry.space_group_name_H-M   'P 1'
#
loop_
_entity.id
_entity.type
_entity.pdbx_description
1 polymer ?
#
loop_
_entity_poly.entity_id
_entity_poly.type
_entity_poly.pdbx_seq_one_letter_code
_entity_poly.pdbx_strand_id
1 'polypeptide(L)'
;MDDELGKRQFDKPKSVAFERLLRSIRDRMIVQEIERLELIITKLQSGNLSSARDDLREIAESKTRAKIDIEAETFRAIDLDVRAERLELAIESLEEFIEASRDRMKVSPFDEEVNIWALSDPESEHSGDLSEDDASESDLHQNPSDESVPPEDIEDRDDEDQEEDGWETAEEGV
;
A
#
# COMPACT_ATOMS: atom_id res chain seq x y z
N MET A 1 23.00 -44.88 -14.76
CA MET A 1 23.36 -44.55 -13.37
C MET A 1 22.77 -43.19 -13.18
N ASP A 2 21.48 -43.17 -12.86
CA ASP A 2 20.68 -41.96 -12.82
C ASP A 2 20.96 -41.25 -11.49
N ASP A 3 21.67 -40.13 -11.56
CA ASP A 3 21.85 -39.23 -10.43
C ASP A 3 20.50 -38.60 -10.10
N GLU A 4 19.81 -39.16 -9.11
CA GLU A 4 18.55 -38.66 -8.57
C GLU A 4 18.82 -37.39 -7.74
N LEU A 5 19.20 -36.31 -8.43
CA LEU A 5 19.16 -34.95 -7.89
C LEU A 5 17.70 -34.56 -7.70
N GLY A 6 17.22 -34.42 -6.46
CA GLY A 6 16.05 -33.56 -6.26
C GLY A 6 15.02 -33.93 -5.20
N LYS A 7 15.39 -34.58 -4.10
CA LYS A 7 14.51 -34.57 -2.90
C LYS A 7 15.32 -34.14 -1.69
N ARG A 8 15.50 -32.82 -1.54
CA ARG A 8 15.81 -32.24 -0.22
C ARG A 8 14.61 -32.55 0.66
N GLN A 9 14.65 -33.70 1.33
CA GLN A 9 13.73 -34.00 2.41
C GLN A 9 14.04 -32.98 3.51
N PHE A 10 13.24 -31.92 3.61
CA PHE A 10 13.30 -31.06 4.77
C PHE A 10 12.87 -31.91 5.96
N ASP A 11 13.78 -32.09 6.92
CA ASP A 11 13.47 -32.81 8.15
C ASP A 11 12.22 -32.16 8.77
N LYS A 12 11.13 -32.91 8.92
CA LYS A 12 9.86 -32.45 9.49
C LYS A 12 10.00 -31.62 10.80
N PRO A 13 10.97 -31.88 11.70
CA PRO A 13 11.23 -31.00 12.83
C PRO A 13 11.71 -29.60 12.46
N LYS A 14 12.52 -29.47 11.40
CA LYS A 14 13.06 -28.19 10.91
C LYS A 14 11.96 -27.34 10.28
N SER A 15 11.02 -27.92 9.54
CA SER A 15 9.90 -27.18 8.96
C SER A 15 8.98 -26.62 10.04
N VAL A 16 8.65 -27.41 11.08
CA VAL A 16 7.83 -26.97 12.22
C VAL A 16 8.53 -25.86 13.02
N ALA A 17 9.85 -25.97 13.23
CA ALA A 17 10.61 -24.94 13.91
C ALA A 17 10.64 -23.62 13.12
N PHE A 18 10.79 -23.70 11.79
CA PHE A 18 10.79 -22.54 10.91
C PHE A 18 9.42 -21.86 10.84
N GLU A 19 8.33 -22.63 10.75
CA GLU A 19 6.96 -22.10 10.80
C GLU A 19 6.69 -21.31 12.09
N ARG A 20 7.12 -21.86 13.24
CA ARG A 20 6.99 -21.19 14.54
C ARG A 20 7.77 -19.88 14.59
N LEU A 21 8.96 -19.84 13.99
CA LEU A 21 9.77 -18.64 13.91
C LEU A 21 9.06 -17.58 13.05
N LEU A 22 8.59 -17.94 11.86
CA LEU A 22 7.84 -17.02 10.98
C LEU A 22 6.59 -16.48 11.69
N ARG A 23 5.82 -17.36 12.33
CA ARG A 23 4.65 -16.98 13.12
C ARG A 23 5.00 -15.99 14.21
N SER A 24 6.06 -16.24 14.98
CA SER A 24 6.49 -15.34 16.06
C SER A 24 6.90 -13.96 15.55
N ILE A 25 7.54 -13.88 14.38
CA ILE A 25 7.95 -12.60 13.79
C ILE A 25 6.71 -11.86 13.28
N ARG A 26 5.86 -12.53 12.51
CA ARG A 26 4.61 -11.97 11.96
C ARG A 26 3.70 -11.47 13.07
N ASP A 27 3.40 -12.30 14.06
CA ASP A 27 2.47 -11.95 15.13
C ASP A 27 3.00 -10.76 15.95
N ARG A 28 4.33 -10.64 16.15
CA ARG A 28 4.92 -9.45 16.78
C ARG A 28 4.69 -8.18 15.95
N MET A 29 4.90 -8.25 14.63
CA MET A 29 4.67 -7.11 13.75
C MET A 29 3.20 -6.71 13.70
N ILE A 30 2.30 -7.69 13.63
CA ILE A 30 0.85 -7.46 13.65
C ILE A 30 0.42 -6.79 14.96
N VAL A 31 0.94 -7.24 16.12
CA VAL A 31 0.60 -6.62 17.41
C VAL A 31 1.03 -5.14 17.44
N GLN A 32 2.24 -4.82 16.99
CA GLN A 32 2.72 -3.43 16.94
C GLN A 32 1.87 -2.55 16.00
N GLU A 33 1.43 -3.12 14.88
CA GLU A 33 0.52 -2.43 13.97
C GLU A 33 -0.84 -2.18 14.63
N ILE A 34 -1.44 -3.19 15.28
CA ILE A 34 -2.71 -3.04 15.98
C ILE A 34 -2.63 -1.95 17.05
N GLU A 35 -1.59 -1.94 17.87
CA GLU A 35 -1.39 -0.90 18.90
C GLU A 35 -1.35 0.51 18.29
N ARG A 36 -0.70 0.64 17.12
CA ARG A 36 -0.64 1.92 16.40
C ARG A 36 -2.01 2.33 15.86
N LEU A 37 -2.80 1.39 15.33
CA LEU A 37 -4.15 1.67 14.83
C LEU A 37 -5.11 2.05 15.97
N GLU A 38 -5.02 1.38 17.12
CA GLU A 38 -5.80 1.72 18.32
C GLU A 38 -5.48 3.14 18.83
N LEU A 39 -4.21 3.56 18.73
CA LEU A 39 -3.81 4.93 19.04
C LEU A 39 -4.46 5.95 18.07
N ILE A 40 -4.49 5.64 16.77
CA ILE A 40 -5.15 6.49 15.76
C ILE A 40 -6.64 6.63 16.08
N ILE A 41 -7.33 5.52 16.38
CA ILE A 41 -8.75 5.55 16.79
C ILE A 41 -8.93 6.47 18.01
N THR A 42 -8.07 6.36 19.02
CA THR A 42 -8.11 7.23 20.21
C THR A 42 -7.93 8.71 19.85
N LYS A 43 -7.03 9.03 18.91
CA LYS A 43 -6.83 10.39 18.40
C LYS A 43 -8.07 10.91 17.66
N LEU A 44 -8.71 10.09 16.83
CA LEU A 44 -9.95 10.45 16.13
C LEU A 44 -11.09 10.72 17.12
N GLN A 45 -11.30 9.85 18.11
CA GLN A 45 -12.33 9.99 19.14
C GLN A 45 -12.11 11.24 20.03
N SER A 46 -10.86 11.64 20.24
CA SER A 46 -10.50 12.85 21.00
C SER A 46 -10.50 14.14 20.16
N GLY A 47 -10.82 14.06 18.87
CA GLY A 47 -10.84 15.22 17.96
C GLY A 47 -9.45 15.68 17.52
N ASN A 48 -8.39 14.93 17.79
CA ASN A 48 -7.02 15.23 17.38
C ASN A 48 -6.77 14.82 15.91
N LEU A 49 -7.58 15.37 14.99
CA LEU A 49 -7.63 14.92 13.60
C LEU A 49 -6.30 15.12 12.85
N SER A 50 -5.59 16.23 13.08
CA SER A 50 -4.30 16.46 12.42
C SER A 50 -3.29 15.36 12.75
N SER A 51 -3.16 15.03 14.04
CA SER A 51 -2.21 13.99 14.47
C SER A 51 -2.63 12.61 13.99
N ALA A 52 -3.94 12.29 13.98
CA ALA A 52 -4.43 11.04 13.43
C ALA A 52 -4.10 10.90 11.93
N ARG A 53 -4.24 11.99 11.16
CA ARG A 53 -3.94 12.01 9.72
C ARG A 53 -2.46 11.89 9.42
N ASP A 54 -1.59 12.50 10.23
CA ASP A 54 -0.15 12.34 10.09
C ASP A 54 0.27 10.88 10.32
N ASP A 55 -0.27 10.24 11.36
CA ASP A 55 -0.03 8.83 11.62
C ASP A 55 -0.53 7.92 10.48
N LEU A 56 -1.74 8.18 9.95
CA LEU A 56 -2.31 7.43 8.82
C LEU A 56 -1.43 7.55 7.57
N ARG A 57 -0.91 8.76 7.30
CA ARG A 57 0.00 8.99 6.16
C ARG A 57 1.30 8.22 6.33
N GLU A 58 1.90 8.25 7.51
CA GLU A 58 3.14 7.51 7.78
C GLU A 58 2.92 5.99 7.64
N ILE A 59 1.77 5.45 8.08
CA ILE A 59 1.42 4.04 7.83
C ILE A 59 1.34 3.77 6.32
N ALA A 60 0.60 4.59 5.57
CA ALA A 60 0.48 4.40 4.13
C ALA A 60 1.84 4.43 3.41
N GLU A 61 2.72 5.36 3.79
CA GLU A 61 4.09 5.46 3.26
C GLU A 61 4.94 4.23 3.63
N SER A 62 4.83 3.75 4.87
CA SER A 62 5.49 2.52 5.32
C SER A 62 5.04 1.31 4.52
N LYS A 63 3.73 1.17 4.26
CA LYS A 63 3.15 0.10 3.44
C LYS A 63 3.61 0.19 1.99
N THR A 64 3.66 1.38 1.40
CA THR A 64 4.24 1.59 0.06
C THR A 64 5.71 1.17 0.02
N ARG A 65 6.51 1.54 1.04
CA ARG A 65 7.93 1.13 1.12
C ARG A 65 8.09 -0.38 1.24
N ALA A 66 7.16 -1.04 1.93
CA ALA A 66 7.08 -2.49 2.06
C ALA A 66 6.46 -3.18 0.82
N LYS A 67 6.03 -2.43 -0.20
CA LYS A 67 5.34 -2.93 -1.40
C LYS A 67 4.03 -3.67 -1.10
N ILE A 68 3.29 -3.18 -0.12
CA ILE A 68 1.96 -3.68 0.26
C ILE A 68 0.93 -2.64 -0.21
N ASP A 69 0.76 -2.54 -1.52
CA ASP A 69 0.05 -1.42 -2.15
C ASP A 69 -1.44 -1.37 -1.78
N ILE A 70 -2.10 -2.53 -1.68
CA ILE A 70 -3.52 -2.62 -1.30
C ILE A 70 -3.74 -2.00 0.09
N GLU A 71 -2.93 -2.38 1.08
CA GLU A 71 -3.05 -1.81 2.43
C GLU A 71 -2.68 -0.31 2.43
N ALA A 72 -1.69 0.10 1.64
CA ALA A 72 -1.35 1.52 1.50
C ALA A 72 -2.53 2.35 0.96
N GLU A 73 -3.24 1.83 -0.04
CA GLU A 73 -4.44 2.46 -0.59
C GLU A 73 -5.58 2.51 0.42
N THR A 74 -5.79 1.43 1.21
CA THR A 74 -6.76 1.42 2.31
C THR A 74 -6.51 2.56 3.29
N PHE A 75 -5.27 2.73 3.78
CA PHE A 75 -4.97 3.81 4.73
C PHE A 75 -5.09 5.21 4.12
N ARG A 76 -4.82 5.38 2.81
CA ARG A 76 -5.08 6.63 2.11
C ARG A 76 -6.58 6.93 2.01
N ALA A 77 -7.40 5.91 1.74
CA ALA A 77 -8.85 6.06 1.71
C ALA A 77 -9.40 6.46 3.10
N ILE A 78 -8.90 5.84 4.16
CA ILE A 78 -9.26 6.21 5.54
C ILE A 78 -8.86 7.67 5.84
N ASP A 79 -7.67 8.15 5.43
CA ASP A 79 -7.30 9.57 5.57
C ASP A 79 -8.28 10.50 4.80
N LEU A 80 -8.79 10.09 3.63
CA LEU A 80 -9.83 10.85 2.93
C LEU A 80 -11.16 10.91 3.71
N ASP A 81 -11.54 9.82 4.39
CA ASP A 81 -12.72 9.81 5.25
C ASP A 81 -12.56 10.78 6.43
N VAL A 82 -11.38 10.81 7.06
CA VAL A 82 -11.06 11.76 8.14
C VAL A 82 -11.09 13.20 7.63
N ARG A 83 -10.56 13.48 6.43
CA ARG A 83 -10.63 14.82 5.80
C ARG A 83 -12.05 15.26 5.50
N ALA A 84 -12.91 14.32 5.14
CA ALA A 84 -14.32 14.56 4.85
C ALA A 84 -15.19 14.58 6.12
N GLU A 85 -14.59 14.56 7.31
CA GLU A 85 -15.27 14.50 8.61
C GLU A 85 -16.19 13.28 8.78
N ARG A 86 -15.98 12.21 7.99
CA ARG A 86 -16.68 10.93 8.10
C ARG A 86 -16.01 10.05 9.15
N LEU A 87 -15.97 10.54 10.39
CA LEU A 87 -15.18 9.95 11.46
C LEU A 87 -15.67 8.55 11.87
N GLU A 88 -16.99 8.30 11.89
CA GLU A 88 -17.49 6.96 12.20
C GLU A 88 -17.01 5.92 11.17
N LEU A 89 -17.08 6.26 9.88
CA LEU A 89 -16.64 5.38 8.80
C LEU A 89 -15.13 5.10 8.87
N ALA A 90 -14.33 6.14 9.16
CA ALA A 90 -12.89 6.00 9.32
C ALA A 90 -12.54 5.08 10.50
N ILE A 91 -13.25 5.22 11.64
CA ILE A 91 -13.05 4.38 12.82
C ILE A 91 -13.47 2.93 12.52
N GLU A 92 -14.65 2.72 11.93
CA GLU A 92 -15.14 1.39 11.56
C GLU A 92 -14.15 0.67 10.63
N SER A 93 -13.61 1.37 9.63
CA SER A 93 -12.60 0.82 8.71
C SER A 93 -11.31 0.41 9.43
N LEU A 94 -10.87 1.20 10.43
CA LEU A 94 -9.70 0.86 11.25
C LEU A 94 -9.96 -0.35 12.15
N GLU A 95 -11.15 -0.45 12.73
CA GLU A 95 -11.58 -1.58 13.56
C GLU A 95 -11.67 -2.87 12.74
N GLU A 96 -12.22 -2.81 11.52
CA GLU A 96 -12.27 -3.94 10.59
C GLU A 96 -10.85 -4.41 10.22
N PHE A 97 -9.94 -3.48 9.93
CA PHE A 97 -8.55 -3.83 9.65
C PHE A 97 -7.85 -4.47 10.84
N ILE A 98 -8.12 -4.01 12.06
CA ILE A 98 -7.62 -4.63 13.30
C ILE A 98 -8.17 -6.04 13.45
N GLU A 99 -9.47 -6.26 13.21
CA GLU A 99 -10.09 -7.59 13.29
C GLU A 99 -9.48 -8.55 12.26
N ALA A 100 -9.36 -8.12 11.00
CA ALA A 100 -8.69 -8.89 9.96
C ALA A 100 -7.23 -9.23 10.32
N SER A 101 -6.52 -8.29 10.95
CA SER A 101 -5.16 -8.50 11.44
C SER A 101 -5.09 -9.53 12.58
N ARG A 102 -6.07 -9.51 13.49
CA ARG A 102 -6.20 -10.53 14.55
C ARG A 102 -6.53 -11.90 13.97
N ASP A 103 -7.30 -11.97 12.90
CA ASP A 103 -7.60 -13.22 12.21
C ASP A 103 -6.38 -13.81 11.49
N ARG A 104 -5.55 -12.97 10.86
CA ARG A 104 -4.25 -13.40 10.27
C ARG A 104 -3.36 -14.12 11.28
N MET A 105 -3.33 -13.68 12.54
CA MET A 105 -2.56 -14.35 13.60
C MET A 105 -3.04 -15.77 13.94
N LYS A 106 -4.30 -16.11 13.62
CA LYS A 106 -4.87 -17.44 13.88
C LYS A 106 -4.46 -18.47 12.83
N VAL A 107 -4.06 -18.02 11.64
CA VAL A 107 -3.74 -18.87 10.48
C VAL A 107 -2.23 -19.16 10.43
N SER A 108 -1.84 -20.31 9.85
CA SER A 108 -0.42 -20.62 9.62
C SER A 108 0.19 -19.61 8.64
N PRO A 109 1.43 -19.14 8.87
CA PRO A 109 2.15 -18.30 7.90
C PRO A 109 2.34 -18.96 6.53
N PHE A 110 2.24 -20.29 6.42
CA PHE A 110 2.33 -20.99 5.13
C PHE A 110 1.01 -21.07 4.38
N ASP A 111 -0.12 -20.86 5.07
CA ASP A 111 -1.45 -20.90 4.47
C ASP A 111 -1.89 -19.51 3.97
N GLU A 112 -1.06 -18.47 4.18
CA GLU A 112 -1.36 -17.07 3.88
C GLU A 112 -1.25 -16.73 2.38
N GLU A 113 -0.98 -17.72 1.51
CA GLU A 113 -0.95 -17.57 0.04
C GLU A 113 -2.22 -18.13 -0.63
N VAL A 114 -3.32 -17.36 -0.61
CA VAL A 114 -4.40 -17.51 -1.59
C VAL A 114 -4.76 -16.15 -2.19
N ASN A 115 -3.85 -15.70 -3.05
CA ASN A 115 -4.08 -15.02 -4.32
C ASN A 115 -5.42 -14.26 -4.49
N ILE A 116 -5.41 -12.96 -4.18
CA ILE A 116 -6.47 -11.98 -4.56
C ILE A 116 -6.68 -11.96 -6.10
N TRP A 117 -5.70 -12.44 -6.88
CA TRP A 117 -5.79 -12.57 -8.34
C TRP A 117 -6.38 -13.89 -8.84
N ALA A 118 -6.67 -14.88 -7.97
CA ALA A 118 -7.35 -16.12 -8.38
C ALA A 118 -8.87 -15.96 -8.61
N LEU A 119 -9.42 -14.76 -8.38
CA LEU A 119 -10.82 -14.42 -8.69
C LEU A 119 -10.98 -13.63 -9.99
N SER A 120 -9.88 -13.27 -10.66
CA SER A 120 -9.91 -12.65 -11.99
C SER A 120 -9.53 -13.69 -13.03
N ASP A 121 -10.44 -14.59 -13.33
CA ASP A 121 -10.44 -15.34 -14.59
C ASP A 121 -11.42 -14.65 -15.55
N PRO A 122 -10.98 -13.69 -16.39
CA PRO A 122 -11.80 -13.11 -17.44
C PRO A 122 -11.75 -13.89 -18.75
N GLU A 123 -11.35 -15.17 -18.76
CA GLU A 123 -11.28 -15.97 -19.99
C GLU A 123 -12.41 -17.01 -20.03
N SER A 124 -13.59 -16.59 -20.51
CA SER A 124 -14.52 -17.51 -21.17
C SER A 124 -15.26 -16.79 -22.30
N GLU A 125 -14.52 -16.65 -23.40
CA GLU A 125 -14.99 -16.69 -24.79
C GLU A 125 -15.90 -15.55 -25.30
N HIS A 126 -15.28 -14.41 -25.64
CA HIS A 126 -15.79 -13.58 -26.73
C HIS A 126 -15.24 -14.10 -28.06
N SER A 127 -15.96 -15.03 -28.68
CA SER A 127 -15.72 -15.39 -30.08
C SER A 127 -16.08 -14.20 -30.97
N GLY A 128 -15.05 -13.61 -31.56
CA GLY A 128 -15.18 -12.59 -32.59
C GLY A 128 -15.80 -13.17 -33.86
N ASP A 129 -16.80 -12.48 -34.39
CA ASP A 129 -17.22 -12.61 -35.78
C ASP A 129 -17.04 -11.25 -36.45
N LEU A 130 -16.18 -11.25 -37.46
CA LEU A 130 -15.76 -10.10 -38.24
C LEU A 130 -16.69 -10.00 -39.45
N SER A 131 -17.45 -8.92 -39.56
CA SER A 131 -18.06 -8.51 -40.82
C SER A 131 -17.61 -7.10 -41.16
N GLU A 132 -16.68 -7.02 -42.12
CA GLU A 132 -16.30 -5.83 -42.87
C GLU A 132 -17.43 -5.49 -43.84
N ASP A 133 -17.91 -4.24 -43.86
CA ASP A 133 -18.68 -3.70 -44.99
C ASP A 133 -18.48 -2.17 -45.12
N ASP A 134 -17.53 -1.87 -46.00
CA ASP A 134 -17.48 -0.86 -47.07
C ASP A 134 -18.29 0.46 -47.01
N ALA A 135 -17.49 1.53 -47.10
CA ALA A 135 -17.67 2.86 -47.72
C ALA A 135 -19.04 3.57 -47.78
N SER A 136 -19.05 4.80 -47.24
CA SER A 136 -19.55 5.97 -47.98
C SER A 136 -18.90 7.26 -47.50
N GLU A 137 -18.20 7.92 -48.43
CA GLU A 137 -17.66 9.26 -48.30
C GLU A 137 -18.78 10.32 -48.31
N SER A 138 -18.63 11.37 -47.50
CA SER A 138 -19.07 12.72 -47.88
C SER A 138 -18.36 13.77 -47.02
N ASP A 139 -17.27 14.26 -47.60
CA ASP A 139 -16.88 15.65 -47.76
C ASP A 139 -17.45 16.79 -46.89
N LEU A 140 -16.48 17.61 -46.46
CA LEU A 140 -16.46 19.08 -46.42
C LEU A 140 -17.28 19.82 -45.34
N HIS A 141 -16.56 20.50 -44.44
CA HIS A 141 -16.36 21.97 -44.40
C HIS A 141 -15.57 22.32 -43.11
N GLN A 142 -14.34 22.85 -43.20
CA GLN A 142 -13.96 24.26 -42.95
C GLN A 142 -14.38 24.79 -41.56
N ASN A 143 -13.58 25.43 -40.71
CA ASN A 143 -12.20 25.93 -40.66
C ASN A 143 -11.96 26.38 -39.19
N PRO A 144 -10.77 26.91 -38.82
CA PRO A 144 -10.23 26.94 -37.46
C PRO A 144 -10.53 28.25 -36.71
N SER A 145 -10.38 28.21 -35.40
CA SER A 145 -10.03 29.35 -34.53
C SER A 145 -9.24 28.72 -33.37
N ASP A 146 -7.93 28.86 -33.28
CA ASP A 146 -7.23 30.10 -32.90
C ASP A 146 -7.79 30.62 -31.57
N GLU A 147 -7.15 30.28 -30.46
CA GLU A 147 -6.59 31.33 -29.59
C GLU A 147 -5.56 30.74 -28.61
N SER A 148 -4.42 31.41 -28.63
CA SER A 148 -3.19 31.13 -27.90
C SER A 148 -3.36 31.28 -26.39
N VAL A 149 -2.89 30.30 -25.61
CA VAL A 149 -2.64 30.50 -24.16
C VAL A 149 -1.14 30.79 -23.98
N PRO A 150 -0.75 31.98 -23.51
CA PRO A 150 0.66 32.29 -23.24
C PRO A 150 1.13 31.62 -21.94
N PRO A 151 2.39 31.14 -21.87
CA PRO A 151 3.00 30.69 -20.63
C PRO A 151 3.95 31.76 -20.09
N GLU A 152 3.75 32.30 -18.88
CA GLU A 152 4.75 32.87 -17.93
C GLU A 152 4.00 32.96 -16.57
N ASP A 153 4.50 32.52 -15.41
CA ASP A 153 5.66 33.05 -14.71
C ASP A 153 6.51 31.95 -14.07
N ILE A 154 7.80 31.99 -14.40
CA ILE A 154 8.89 31.34 -13.69
C ILE A 154 9.26 32.31 -12.57
N GLU A 155 8.95 31.97 -11.31
CA GLU A 155 9.58 32.66 -10.19
C GLU A 155 10.99 32.08 -9.98
N ASP A 156 11.96 32.89 -10.39
CA ASP A 156 13.35 32.81 -9.95
C ASP A 156 13.42 32.76 -8.43
N ARG A 157 14.03 31.70 -7.91
CA ARG A 157 14.55 31.68 -6.54
C ARG A 157 15.91 30.98 -6.54
N ASP A 158 16.90 31.75 -6.95
CA ASP A 158 18.26 31.62 -6.45
C ASP A 158 18.23 32.02 -4.96
N ASP A 159 18.68 31.13 -4.08
CA ASP A 159 19.59 31.50 -2.99
C ASP A 159 20.06 30.25 -2.21
N GLU A 160 21.36 29.98 -2.41
CA GLU A 160 22.34 29.53 -1.43
C GLU A 160 22.38 28.05 -1.01
N ASP A 161 23.25 27.32 -1.72
CA ASP A 161 24.21 26.38 -1.11
C ASP A 161 24.95 27.06 0.06
N GLN A 162 25.01 26.39 1.23
CA GLN A 162 26.30 26.02 1.81
C GLN A 162 26.17 25.07 3.01
N GLU A 163 27.05 24.08 2.94
CA GLU A 163 27.36 23.02 3.88
C GLU A 163 27.95 23.56 5.20
N GLU A 164 27.78 22.83 6.31
CA GLU A 164 28.90 22.36 7.15
C GLU A 164 28.40 21.62 8.41
N ASP A 165 28.75 20.33 8.45
CA ASP A 165 29.42 19.63 9.54
C ASP A 165 29.18 20.06 11.00
N GLY A 166 28.64 19.10 11.77
CA GLY A 166 28.63 19.18 13.23
C GLY A 166 28.37 17.83 13.91
N TRP A 167 29.13 16.78 13.55
CA TRP A 167 29.17 15.56 14.36
C TRP A 167 29.98 15.83 15.64
N GLU A 168 29.30 16.30 16.68
CA GLU A 168 29.91 16.43 18.01
C GLU A 168 29.96 15.03 18.66
N THR A 169 31.11 14.37 18.52
CA THR A 169 31.50 13.23 19.35
C THR A 169 32.43 13.74 20.44
N ALA A 170 32.00 13.61 21.68
CA ALA A 170 32.82 13.67 22.90
C ALA A 170 31.93 13.19 24.06
N GLU A 171 32.40 12.50 25.09
CA GLU A 171 33.63 11.78 25.37
C GLU A 171 33.31 11.02 26.68
N GLU A 172 34.07 9.97 26.90
CA GLU A 172 34.09 9.07 28.04
C GLU A 172 34.14 9.80 29.41
N GLY A 173 33.32 9.35 30.36
CA GLY A 173 33.29 9.88 31.74
C GLY A 173 33.49 8.76 32.77
N VAL A 174 34.77 8.54 33.09
CA VAL A 174 35.42 7.95 34.30
C VAL A 174 34.59 7.12 35.26
#